data_AF-A0A7W0GAS3-F1
#
_entry.id   AF-A0A7W0GAS3-F1
#
_cell.length_a   1.000
_cell.length_b   1.000
_cell.length_c   1.000
_cell.angle_alpha   90.00
_cell.angle_beta   90.00
_cell.angle_gamma   90.00
#
_symmetry.space_group_name_H-M   'P 1'
#
loop_
_entity.id
_entity.type
_entity.pdbx_description
1 polymer ?
#
loop_
_entity_poly.entity_id
_entity_poly.type
_entity_poly.pdbx_seq_one_letter_code
_entity_poly.pdbx_strand_id
1 'polypeptide(L)'
;MAENALVEIDLEYGRTVVAALDDEQDPSMRPTAALWFLFADEDTWRLLLALPAMASNPPQVVYNRLIDILNRRVQGEISVDRVGLMPRRITLSHC
;
A
#
# COMPACT_ATOMS: atom_id res chain seq x y z
N MET A 1 -22.43 25.49 2.78
CA MET A 1 -22.42 24.06 3.15
C MET A 1 -21.84 23.28 1.99
N ALA A 2 -20.53 23.05 2.07
CA ALA A 2 -19.80 22.04 1.31
C ALA A 2 -18.55 21.80 2.17
N GLU A 3 -18.78 21.26 3.37
CA GLU A 3 -17.72 20.63 4.13
C GLU A 3 -17.32 19.46 3.27
N ASN A 4 -16.29 19.68 2.44
CA ASN A 4 -15.65 18.65 1.65
C ASN A 4 -15.45 17.48 2.61
N ALA A 5 -16.16 16.38 2.36
CA ALA A 5 -15.87 15.12 2.99
C ALA A 5 -14.42 14.82 2.60
N LEU A 6 -13.49 15.30 3.43
CA LEU A 6 -12.28 14.60 3.78
C LEU A 6 -12.80 13.25 4.21
N VAL A 7 -13.04 12.38 3.23
CA VAL A 7 -13.30 10.96 3.41
C VAL A 7 -12.35 10.56 4.52
N GLU A 8 -12.88 9.93 5.56
CA GLU A 8 -12.13 9.48 6.73
C GLU A 8 -11.01 8.54 6.27
N ILE A 9 -9.96 9.11 5.67
CA ILE A 9 -8.73 8.47 5.30
C ILE A 9 -8.15 8.17 6.67
N ASP A 10 -8.18 6.90 7.00
CA ASP A 10 -7.69 6.41 8.26
C ASP A 10 -6.15 6.56 8.27
N LEU A 11 -5.70 7.75 8.63
CA LEU A 11 -4.30 8.12 8.72
C LEU A 11 -3.58 7.26 9.77
N GLU A 12 -4.30 6.82 10.79
CA GLU A 12 -3.79 5.92 11.82
C GLU A 12 -3.56 4.50 11.25
N TYR A 13 -4.50 4.01 10.44
CA TYR A 13 -4.32 2.77 9.68
C TYR A 13 -3.10 2.87 8.75
N GLY A 14 -3.00 3.94 7.97
CA GLY A 14 -1.86 4.12 7.06
C GLY A 14 -0.52 4.18 7.79
N ARG A 15 -0.47 4.90 8.92
CA ARG A 15 0.70 4.96 9.80
C ARG A 15 1.06 3.61 10.39
N THR A 16 0.07 2.82 10.82
CA THR A 16 0.27 1.49 11.40
C THR A 16 0.85 0.53 10.36
N VAL A 17 0.30 0.54 9.13
CA VAL A 17 0.81 -0.26 8.00
C VAL A 17 2.25 0.11 7.68
N VAL A 18 2.56 1.40 7.55
CA VAL A 18 3.93 1.85 7.24
C VAL A 18 4.91 1.48 8.36
N ALA A 19 4.54 1.69 9.63
CA ALA A 19 5.38 1.34 10.77
C ALA A 19 5.64 -0.18 10.87
N ALA A 20 4.61 -1.00 10.63
CA ALA A 20 4.74 -2.45 10.62
C ALA A 20 5.72 -2.93 9.54
N LEU A 21 5.75 -2.26 8.38
CA LEU A 21 6.66 -2.60 7.29
C LEU A 21 8.08 -2.04 7.48
N ASP A 22 8.21 -0.88 8.11
CA ASP A 22 9.52 -0.28 8.39
C ASP A 22 10.30 -1.10 9.43
N ASP A 23 9.60 -1.71 10.40
CA ASP A 23 10.17 -2.60 11.42
C ASP A 23 10.51 -4.01 10.90
N GLU A 24 10.26 -4.31 9.62
CA GLU A 24 10.61 -5.63 9.08
C GLU A 24 12.12 -5.82 8.92
N GLN A 25 12.54 -7.06 9.17
CA GLN A 25 13.94 -7.49 9.04
C GLN A 25 14.40 -7.50 7.58
N ASP A 26 13.47 -7.72 6.64
CA ASP A 26 13.74 -7.67 5.20
C ASP A 26 13.64 -6.21 4.70
N PRO A 27 14.76 -5.55 4.36
CA PRO A 27 14.75 -4.17 3.89
C PRO A 27 14.02 -4.01 2.55
N SER A 28 13.82 -5.09 1.78
CA SER A 28 13.08 -5.03 0.52
C SER A 28 11.58 -4.80 0.71
N MET A 29 11.07 -5.06 1.91
CA MET A 29 9.67 -4.82 2.29
C MET A 29 9.46 -3.48 3.00
N ARG A 30 10.52 -2.68 3.18
CA ARG A 30 10.39 -1.33 3.74
C ARG A 30 9.90 -0.36 2.64
N PRO A 31 8.78 0.35 2.86
CA PRO A 31 8.26 1.27 1.87
C PRO A 31 9.21 2.46 1.69
N THR A 32 9.58 2.70 0.44
CA THR A 32 10.33 3.90 0.03
C THR A 32 9.42 5.12 -0.10
N ALA A 33 8.14 4.88 -0.36
CA ALA A 33 7.08 5.86 -0.36
C ALA A 33 5.75 5.19 -0.02
N ALA A 34 4.85 5.96 0.60
CA ALA A 34 3.48 5.59 0.87
C ALA A 34 2.59 6.80 0.60
N LEU A 35 1.50 6.61 -0.14
CA LEU A 35 0.56 7.69 -0.43
C LEU A 35 -0.87 7.17 -0.56
N TRP A 36 -1.83 7.96 -0.10
CA TRP A 36 -3.24 7.69 -0.33
C TRP A 36 -3.61 8.18 -1.73
N PHE A 37 -4.24 7.31 -2.52
CA PHE A 37 -4.67 7.61 -3.87
C PHE A 37 -6.16 7.33 -4.02
N LEU A 38 -6.90 8.29 -4.59
CA LEU A 38 -8.31 8.15 -4.91
C LEU A 38 -8.44 7.51 -6.30
N PHE A 39 -8.98 6.30 -6.35
CA PHE A 39 -9.38 5.64 -7.60
C PHE A 39 -10.76 6.16 -7.99
N ALA A 40 -10.81 7.21 -8.81
CA ALA A 40 -12.04 7.92 -9.18
C ALA A 40 -13.09 7.02 -9.84
N ASP A 41 -12.67 5.99 -10.59
CA ASP A 41 -13.58 5.01 -11.21
C ASP A 41 -14.29 4.11 -10.19
N GLU A 42 -13.68 3.93 -9.02
CA GLU A 42 -14.18 3.06 -7.95
C GLU A 42 -14.71 3.85 -6.75
N ASP A 43 -14.58 5.18 -6.76
CA ASP A 43 -14.85 6.10 -5.64
C ASP A 43 -14.20 5.65 -4.32
N THR A 44 -13.01 5.04 -4.40
CA THR A 44 -12.32 4.46 -3.25
C THR A 44 -10.92 5.02 -3.05
N TRP A 45 -10.60 5.33 -1.79
CA TRP A 45 -9.23 5.65 -1.36
C TRP A 45 -8.47 4.37 -1.04
N ARG A 46 -7.28 4.22 -1.62
CA ARG A 46 -6.36 3.12 -1.31
C ARG A 46 -4.98 3.65 -0.94
N LEU A 47 -4.35 2.98 0.02
CA LEU A 47 -2.96 3.23 0.40
C LEU A 47 -2.05 2.54 -0.60
N LEU A 48 -1.32 3.33 -1.39
CA LEU A 48 -0.33 2.84 -2.32
C LEU A 48 1.04 2.79 -1.66
N LEU A 49 1.68 1.62 -1.73
CA LEU A 49 3.01 1.37 -1.18
C LEU A 49 4.03 1.14 -2.31
N ALA A 50 5.16 1.83 -2.24
CA ALA A 50 6.30 1.64 -3.13
C ALA A 50 7.39 0.81 -2.41
N LEU A 51 7.45 -0.48 -2.74
CA LEU A 51 8.37 -1.44 -2.12
C LEU A 51 9.55 -1.76 -3.03
N PRO A 52 10.81 -1.78 -2.54
CA PRO A 52 11.96 -2.25 -3.31
C PRO A 52 11.77 -3.70 -3.81
N ALA A 53 11.05 -4.55 -3.08
CA ALA A 53 10.77 -5.93 -3.47
C ALA A 53 10.05 -6.06 -4.83
N MET A 54 9.29 -5.03 -5.25
CA MET A 54 8.63 -4.96 -6.56
C MET A 54 9.62 -4.88 -7.73
N ALA A 55 10.89 -4.56 -7.45
CA ALA A 55 11.95 -4.53 -8.45
C ALA A 55 12.41 -5.93 -8.88
N SER A 56 12.36 -6.88 -7.96
CA SER A 56 13.05 -8.17 -8.08
C SER A 56 12.09 -9.36 -8.01
N ASN A 57 10.83 -9.13 -7.63
CA ASN A 57 9.83 -10.17 -7.46
C ASN A 57 8.54 -9.85 -8.24
N PRO A 58 7.80 -10.88 -8.69
CA PRO A 58 6.47 -10.70 -9.25
C PRO A 58 5.54 -10.01 -8.24
N PRO A 59 4.60 -9.14 -8.69
CA PRO A 59 3.67 -8.44 -7.82
C PRO A 59 2.92 -9.35 -6.85
N GLN A 60 2.47 -10.53 -7.32
CA GLN A 60 1.75 -11.50 -6.51
C GLN A 60 2.58 -12.03 -5.33
N VAL A 61 3.89 -12.23 -5.52
CA VAL A 61 4.80 -12.69 -4.45
C VAL A 61 4.96 -11.59 -3.40
N VAL A 62 5.13 -10.34 -3.84
CA VAL A 62 5.27 -9.19 -2.93
C VAL A 62 3.97 -8.96 -2.16
N TYR A 63 2.82 -9.10 -2.82
CA TYR A 63 1.50 -8.95 -2.21
C TYR A 63 1.23 -10.03 -1.15
N ASN A 64 1.54 -11.28 -1.42
CA ASN A 64 1.41 -12.35 -0.42
C ASN A 64 2.28 -12.07 0.80
N ARG A 65 3.54 -11.65 0.60
CA ARG A 65 4.43 -11.27 1.71
C ARG A 65 3.91 -10.09 2.51
N LEU A 66 3.35 -9.08 1.84
CA LEU A 66 2.72 -7.94 2.47
C LEU A 66 1.56 -8.39 3.39
N ILE A 67 0.69 -9.26 2.89
CA ILE A 67 -0.41 -9.85 3.67
C ILE A 67 0.13 -10.59 4.90
N ASP A 68 1.14 -11.44 4.73
CA ASP A 68 1.78 -12.17 5.84
C ASP A 68 2.36 -11.23 6.91
N ILE A 69 2.96 -10.11 6.53
CA ILE A 69 3.48 -9.11 7.48
C ILE A 69 2.31 -8.44 8.22
N LEU A 70 1.30 -7.99 7.49
CA LEU A 70 0.15 -7.29 8.07
C LEU A 70 -0.65 -8.18 9.01
N ASN A 71 -0.90 -9.44 8.65
CA ASN A 71 -1.57 -10.41 9.50
C ASN A 71 -0.80 -10.74 10.78
N ARG A 72 0.55 -10.70 10.76
CA ARG A 72 1.38 -10.98 11.94
C ARG A 72 1.50 -9.77 12.87
N ARG A 73 1.60 -8.57 12.29
CA ARG A 73 1.98 -7.34 13.01
C ARG A 73 0.80 -6.47 13.41
N VAL A 74 -0.30 -6.53 12.66
CA VAL A 74 -1.47 -5.69 12.92
C VAL A 74 -2.64 -6.58 13.29
N GLN A 75 -2.88 -6.72 14.60
CA GLN A 75 -4.06 -7.39 15.13
C GLN A 75 -5.29 -6.48 14.97
N GLY A 76 -5.96 -6.59 13.83
CA GLY A 76 -7.20 -5.89 13.50
C GLY A 76 -7.68 -6.29 12.10
N GLU A 77 -8.95 -6.04 11.78
CA GLU A 77 -9.53 -6.21 10.43
C GLU A 77 -8.86 -5.26 9.42
N ILE A 78 -7.62 -5.56 9.05
CA ILE A 78 -6.97 -4.93 7.91
C ILE A 78 -7.63 -5.50 6.65
N SER A 79 -8.56 -4.73 6.09
CA SER A 79 -9.05 -4.97 4.74
C SER A 79 -7.93 -4.65 3.75
N VAL A 80 -7.25 -5.69 3.28
CA VAL A 80 -6.18 -5.60 2.27
C VAL A 80 -6.66 -4.95 0.97
N ASP A 81 -7.97 -4.96 0.72
CA ASP A 81 -8.63 -4.22 -0.38
C ASP A 81 -8.32 -2.71 -0.38
N ARG A 82 -7.93 -2.16 0.77
CA ARG A 82 -7.52 -0.77 0.94
C ARG A 82 -6.03 -0.53 0.68
N VAL A 83 -5.26 -1.55 0.33
CA VAL A 83 -3.81 -1.45 0.09
C VAL A 83 -3.46 -1.87 -1.34
N GLY A 84 -2.91 -0.93 -2.11
CA GLY A 84 -2.38 -1.19 -3.44
C GLY A 84 -0.85 -1.21 -3.45
N LEU A 85 -0.29 -2.02 -4.33
CA LEU A 85 1.15 -1.99 -4.62
C LEU A 85 1.39 -1.18 -5.89
N MET A 86 2.31 -0.21 -5.83
CA MET A 86 2.73 0.48 -7.04
C MET A 86 3.56 -0.47 -7.92
N PRO A 87 3.12 -0.77 -9.15
CA PRO A 87 3.93 -1.52 -10.09
C PRO A 87 5.18 -0.71 -10.46
N ARG A 88 6.29 -1.39 -10.75
CA ARG A 88 7.41 -0.73 -11.43
C ARG A 88 6.91 -0.16 -12.75
N ARG A 89 7.36 1.06 -13.09
CA ARG A 89 7.10 1.74 -14.38
C ARG A 89 6.90 0.71 -15.49
N ILE A 90 5.67 0.58 -15.99
CA ILE A 90 5.47 0.13 -17.36
C ILE A 90 6.05 1.29 -18.16
N THR A 91 7.24 1.11 -18.72
CA THR A 91 7.68 1.96 -19.82
C THR A 91 6.59 1.80 -20.88
N LEU A 92 5.70 2.78 -20.99
CA LEU A 92 4.79 2.92 -22.12
C LEU A 92 5.68 3.03 -23.35
N SER A 93 6.03 1.88 -23.92
CA SER A 93 6.67 1.79 -25.23
C SER A 93 5.54 1.99 -26.23
N HIS A 94 5.11 3.24 -26.38
CA HIS A 94 4.42 3.67 -27.58
C HIS A 94 5.49 3.82 -28.67
N CYS A 95 5.54 2.84 -29.58
CA CYS A 95 5.99 3.02 -30.95
C CYS A 95 4.78 2.83 -31.85
#